data_AF-A0A2G9NMB1-F1
#
_entry.id   AF-A0A2G9NMB1-F1
#
_cell.length_a   1.000
_cell.length_b   1.000
_cell.length_c   1.000
_cell.angle_alpha   90.00
_cell.angle_beta   90.00
_cell.angle_gamma   90.00
#
_symmetry.space_group_name_H-M   'P 1'
#
loop_
_entity.id
_entity.type
_entity.pdbx_description
1 polymer ?
#
loop_
_entity_poly.entity_id
_entity_poly.type
_entity_poly.pdbx_seq_one_letter_code
_entity_poly.pdbx_strand_id
1 'polypeptide(L)'
;MLIKNKNGQAWSLDLIIAGVIFLIGIVILFYYAINYSSQSKNQLDELLYEGNLASELILSEEESGILSNGIVNQTKLDFFANLNDTSKRNLIGIKDNFYFVMDNLEINGEPANYVGIINSSETENLIQTTRLTIYKNKPIKFELFAWS
;
A
#
# COMPACT_ATOMS: atom_id res chain seq x y z
N MET A 1 17.42 54.57 -50.32
CA MET A 1 16.18 53.75 -50.31
C MET A 1 16.44 52.54 -49.43
N LEU A 2 16.00 52.55 -48.17
CA LEU A 2 16.23 51.44 -47.24
C LEU A 2 15.27 50.30 -47.58
N ILE A 3 15.79 49.23 -48.18
CA ILE A 3 15.04 48.00 -48.43
C ILE A 3 14.78 47.36 -47.05
N LYS A 4 13.57 47.58 -46.53
CA LYS A 4 13.13 47.02 -45.25
C LYS A 4 12.91 45.51 -45.45
N ASN A 5 13.87 44.72 -44.98
CA ASN A 5 13.88 43.27 -45.14
C ASN A 5 12.79 42.62 -44.27
N LYS A 6 11.58 42.47 -44.83
CA LYS A 6 10.36 42.00 -44.15
C LYS A 6 10.40 40.52 -43.75
N ASN A 7 11.30 39.74 -44.36
CA ASN A 7 11.33 38.28 -44.21
C ASN A 7 12.03 37.80 -42.93
N GLY A 8 12.99 38.57 -42.40
CA GLY A 8 13.67 38.21 -41.15
C GLY A 8 12.78 38.33 -39.90
N GLN A 9 11.77 39.20 -39.95
CA GLN A 9 10.85 39.44 -38.83
C GLN A 9 9.86 38.27 -38.64
N ALA A 10 9.45 37.61 -39.72
CA ALA A 10 8.59 36.42 -39.65
C ALA A 10 9.32 35.25 -38.97
N TRP A 11 10.60 35.05 -39.30
CA TRP A 11 11.40 33.96 -38.74
C TRP A 11 11.63 34.12 -37.22
N SER A 12 11.86 35.36 -36.75
CA SER A 12 11.94 35.63 -35.31
C SER A 12 10.63 35.40 -34.58
N LEU A 13 9.49 35.65 -35.22
CA LEU A 13 8.17 35.45 -34.62
C LEU A 13 7.85 33.96 -34.45
N ASP A 14 8.17 33.14 -35.45
CA ASP A 14 8.01 31.68 -35.36
C ASP A 14 8.88 31.08 -34.26
N LEU A 15 10.12 31.56 -34.11
CA LEU A 15 11.02 31.11 -33.06
C LEU A 15 10.52 31.50 -31.65
N ILE A 16 9.94 32.70 -31.51
CA ILE A 16 9.31 33.13 -30.26
C ILE A 16 8.09 32.27 -29.95
N ILE A 17 7.22 32.00 -30.92
CA ILE A 17 6.03 31.16 -30.74
C ILE A 17 6.43 29.74 -30.35
N ALA A 18 7.39 29.14 -31.04
CA ALA A 18 7.91 27.81 -30.71
C ALA A 18 8.51 27.79 -29.29
N GLY A 19 9.25 28.83 -28.90
CA GLY A 19 9.80 28.96 -27.55
C GLY A 19 8.72 29.05 -26.48
N VAL A 20 7.63 29.79 -26.73
CA VAL A 20 6.49 29.89 -25.80
C VAL A 20 5.77 28.55 -25.66
N ILE A 21 5.49 27.85 -26.76
CA ILE A 21 4.85 26.53 -26.74
C ILE A 21 5.72 25.53 -25.96
N PHE A 22 7.03 25.55 -26.20
CA PHE A 22 7.99 24.70 -25.49
C PHE A 22 8.01 24.98 -23.98
N LEU A 23 8.04 26.26 -23.58
CA LEU A 23 7.98 26.65 -22.18
C LEU A 23 6.68 26.21 -21.51
N ILE A 24 5.53 26.35 -22.18
CA ILE A 24 4.24 25.85 -21.67
C ILE A 24 4.30 24.34 -21.47
N GLY A 25 4.87 23.60 -22.43
CA GLY A 25 5.06 22.15 -22.32
C GLY A 25 5.91 21.76 -21.10
N ILE A 26 7.00 22.48 -20.85
CA ILE A 26 7.85 22.26 -19.66
C ILE A 26 7.05 22.52 -18.37
N VAL A 27 6.29 23.62 -18.30
CA VAL A 27 5.50 23.95 -17.11
C VAL A 27 4.45 22.87 -16.83
N ILE A 28 3.77 22.36 -17.85
CA ILE A 28 2.78 21.28 -17.71
C ILE A 28 3.46 19.99 -17.22
N LEU A 29 4.59 19.60 -17.83
CA LEU A 29 5.35 18.42 -17.41
C LEU A 29 5.83 18.53 -15.96
N PHE A 30 6.34 19.70 -15.58
CA PHE A 30 6.84 19.94 -14.23
C PHE A 30 5.72 19.89 -13.20
N TYR A 31 4.56 20.47 -13.51
CA TYR A 31 3.37 20.38 -12.67
C TYR A 31 2.91 18.92 -12.51
N TYR A 32 2.87 18.15 -13.58
CA TYR A 32 2.50 16.74 -13.53
C TYR A 32 3.49 15.92 -12.66
N ALA A 33 4.79 16.09 -12.90
CA ALA A 33 5.83 15.34 -12.19
C ALA A 33 5.81 15.59 -10.67
N ILE A 34 5.61 16.84 -10.23
CA ILE A 34 5.54 17.17 -8.80
C ILE A 34 4.31 16.56 -8.16
N ASN A 35 3.12 16.74 -8.74
CA ASN A 35 1.87 16.31 -8.11
C ASN A 35 1.70 14.78 -8.11
N TYR A 36 2.11 14.09 -9.18
CA TYR A 36 2.02 12.64 -9.27
C TYR A 36 2.86 11.95 -8.20
N SER A 37 4.09 12.44 -7.96
CA SER A 37 4.99 11.87 -6.95
C SER A 37 4.46 11.99 -5.51
N SER A 38 3.73 13.07 -5.21
CA SER A 38 3.19 13.30 -3.87
C SER A 38 2.03 12.37 -3.55
N GLN A 39 1.19 12.02 -4.54
CA GLN A 39 0.02 11.19 -4.30
C GLN A 39 0.40 9.74 -3.97
N SER A 40 1.27 9.12 -4.76
CA SER A 40 1.73 7.75 -4.50
C SER A 40 2.48 7.64 -3.17
N LYS A 41 3.26 8.66 -2.79
CA LYS A 41 3.95 8.69 -1.50
C LYS A 41 2.97 8.75 -0.34
N ASN A 42 1.98 9.64 -0.40
CA ASN A 42 0.98 9.76 0.66
C ASN A 42 0.17 8.47 0.83
N GLN A 43 -0.20 7.81 -0.28
CA GLN A 43 -0.89 6.52 -0.25
C GLN A 43 -0.01 5.42 0.38
N LEU A 44 1.28 5.34 0.01
CA LEU A 44 2.20 4.39 0.61
C LEU A 44 2.41 4.65 2.11
N ASP A 45 2.54 5.91 2.51
CA ASP A 45 2.71 6.31 3.92
C ASP A 45 1.44 5.99 4.75
N GLU A 46 0.25 6.22 4.21
CA GLU A 46 -1.03 5.82 4.83
C GLU A 46 -1.11 4.30 4.97
N LEU A 47 -0.82 3.56 3.90
CA LEU A 47 -0.87 2.10 3.90
C LEU A 47 0.16 1.50 4.88
N LEU A 48 1.37 2.06 4.97
CA LEU A 48 2.38 1.69 5.95
C LEU A 48 1.91 1.94 7.39
N TYR A 49 1.24 3.07 7.64
CA TYR A 49 0.66 3.36 8.95
C TYR A 49 -0.43 2.34 9.29
N GLU A 50 -1.38 2.10 8.37
CA GLU A 50 -2.46 1.13 8.56
C GLU A 50 -1.93 -0.29 8.76
N GLY A 51 -0.97 -0.74 7.96
CA GLY A 51 -0.36 -2.07 8.10
C GLY A 51 0.40 -2.25 9.41
N ASN A 52 1.05 -1.20 9.93
CA ASN A 52 1.69 -1.27 11.24
C ASN A 52 0.64 -1.41 12.35
N LEU A 53 -0.40 -0.58 12.33
CA LEU A 53 -1.49 -0.62 13.30
C LEU A 53 -2.24 -1.96 13.26
N ALA A 54 -2.57 -2.44 12.07
CA ALA A 54 -3.24 -3.72 11.87
C ALA A 54 -2.38 -4.89 12.37
N SER A 55 -1.07 -4.86 12.15
CA SER A 55 -0.17 -5.90 12.68
C SER A 55 -0.13 -5.91 14.21
N GLU A 56 -0.22 -4.74 14.84
CA GLU A 56 -0.25 -4.59 16.30
C GLU A 56 -1.59 -5.06 16.87
N LEU A 57 -2.71 -4.66 16.24
CA LEU A 57 -4.05 -5.07 16.66
C LEU A 57 -4.27 -6.58 16.51
N ILE A 58 -3.85 -7.18 15.40
CA ILE A 58 -3.90 -8.65 15.25
C ILE A 58 -3.04 -9.32 16.33
N LEU A 59 -1.82 -8.83 16.56
CA LEU A 59 -0.93 -9.38 17.58
C LEU A 59 -1.15 -8.73 18.96
N SER A 60 -2.41 -8.49 19.31
CA SER A 60 -2.79 -7.99 20.63
C SER A 60 -3.50 -9.07 21.47
N GLU A 61 -3.61 -8.81 22.77
CA GLU A 61 -4.42 -9.63 23.69
C GLU A 61 -5.88 -9.22 23.74
N GLU A 62 -6.23 -8.09 23.10
CA GLU A 62 -7.58 -7.53 23.08
C GLU A 62 -8.56 -8.44 22.31
N GLU A 63 -9.83 -8.04 22.28
CA GLU A 63 -10.89 -8.79 21.59
C GLU A 63 -10.64 -8.93 20.09
N SER A 64 -9.97 -7.94 19.49
CA SER A 64 -9.59 -7.92 18.07
C SER A 64 -8.33 -8.73 17.75
N GLY A 65 -7.54 -9.07 18.76
CA GLY A 65 -6.26 -9.76 18.60
C GLY A 65 -6.34 -11.28 18.76
N ILE A 66 -5.32 -11.96 18.23
CA ILE A 66 -5.18 -13.41 18.27
C ILE A 66 -4.31 -13.91 19.43
N LEU A 67 -3.78 -13.04 20.28
CA LEU A 67 -2.89 -13.46 21.37
C LEU A 67 -3.64 -13.75 22.68
N SER A 68 -3.00 -14.55 23.52
CA SER A 68 -3.31 -14.73 24.94
C SER A 68 -2.00 -14.97 25.69
N ASN A 69 -1.67 -14.10 26.66
CA ASN A 69 -0.39 -14.13 27.38
C ASN A 69 0.83 -14.08 26.43
N GLY A 70 0.77 -13.22 25.40
CA GLY A 70 1.84 -13.06 24.40
C GLY A 70 2.04 -14.25 23.45
N ILE A 71 1.14 -15.23 23.45
CA ILE A 71 1.19 -16.43 22.59
C ILE A 71 -0.03 -16.45 21.68
N VAL A 72 0.14 -16.81 20.41
CA VAL A 72 -0.97 -17.01 19.46
C VAL A 72 -1.92 -18.07 20.00
N ASN A 73 -3.16 -17.67 20.24
CA ASN A 73 -4.24 -18.51 20.74
C ASN A 73 -5.01 -19.11 19.56
N GLN A 74 -5.05 -20.44 19.48
CA GLN A 74 -5.68 -21.15 18.38
C GLN A 74 -7.17 -20.81 18.23
N THR A 75 -7.91 -20.75 19.34
CA THR A 75 -9.34 -20.44 19.32
C THR A 75 -9.62 -19.05 18.76
N LYS A 76 -8.80 -18.06 19.14
CA LYS A 76 -8.91 -16.69 18.60
C LYS A 76 -8.52 -16.62 17.12
N LEU A 77 -7.46 -17.33 16.73
CA LEU A 77 -7.02 -17.43 15.35
C LEU A 77 -8.08 -18.08 14.44
N ASP A 78 -8.67 -19.18 14.88
CA ASP A 78 -9.74 -19.88 14.16
C ASP A 78 -10.97 -18.98 14.04
N PHE A 79 -11.37 -18.32 15.13
CA PHE A 79 -12.44 -17.34 15.12
C PHE A 79 -12.17 -16.24 14.07
N PHE A 80 -10.99 -15.64 14.11
CA PHE A 80 -10.58 -14.60 13.17
C PHE A 80 -10.63 -15.08 11.71
N ALA A 81 -10.08 -16.27 11.44
CA ALA A 81 -10.01 -16.82 10.08
C ALA A 81 -11.41 -17.10 9.49
N ASN A 82 -12.36 -17.48 10.34
CA ASN A 82 -13.76 -17.77 9.97
C ASN A 82 -14.62 -16.50 9.75
N LEU A 83 -14.13 -15.31 10.09
CA LEU A 83 -14.82 -14.05 9.77
C LEU A 83 -14.87 -13.81 8.25
N ASN A 84 -15.88 -13.08 7.77
CA ASN A 84 -15.84 -12.57 6.39
C ASN A 84 -14.82 -11.43 6.26
N ASP A 85 -14.41 -11.11 5.03
CA ASP A 85 -13.33 -10.15 4.78
C ASP A 85 -13.63 -8.73 5.30
N THR A 86 -14.89 -8.29 5.21
CA THR A 86 -15.31 -7.00 5.75
C THR A 86 -15.19 -6.97 7.27
N SER A 87 -15.62 -8.03 7.95
CA SER A 87 -15.50 -8.17 9.41
C SER A 87 -14.03 -8.23 9.84
N LYS A 88 -13.18 -8.96 9.09
CA LYS A 88 -11.74 -9.02 9.34
C LYS A 88 -11.10 -7.64 9.28
N ARG A 89 -11.37 -6.89 8.19
CA ARG A 89 -10.86 -5.51 7.99
C ARG A 89 -11.29 -4.57 9.11
N ASN A 90 -12.58 -4.59 9.45
CA ASN A 90 -13.12 -3.74 10.51
C ASN A 90 -12.51 -4.07 11.89
N LEU A 91 -12.27 -5.35 12.17
CA LEU A 91 -11.74 -5.78 13.46
C LEU A 91 -10.30 -5.28 13.70
N ILE A 92 -9.51 -5.18 12.62
CA ILE A 92 -8.09 -4.78 12.69
C ILE A 92 -7.84 -3.35 12.20
N GLY A 93 -8.92 -2.62 11.88
CA GLY A 93 -8.87 -1.22 11.51
C GLY A 93 -8.18 -0.91 10.17
N ILE A 94 -8.13 -1.86 9.24
CA ILE A 94 -7.54 -1.63 7.91
C ILE A 94 -8.63 -1.41 6.86
N LYS A 95 -8.48 -0.40 6.00
CA LYS A 95 -9.43 -0.15 4.91
C LYS A 95 -9.15 -1.03 3.70
N ASP A 96 -7.86 -1.21 3.44
CA ASP A 96 -7.32 -1.89 2.28
C ASP A 96 -7.37 -3.41 2.39
N ASN A 97 -7.08 -4.09 1.28
CA ASN A 97 -7.04 -5.54 1.25
C ASN A 97 -5.78 -6.04 1.95
N PHE A 98 -5.89 -7.20 2.59
CA PHE A 98 -4.76 -7.78 3.30
C PHE A 98 -4.83 -9.30 3.35
N TYR A 99 -3.68 -9.90 3.56
CA TYR A 99 -3.55 -11.23 4.13
C TYR A 99 -2.34 -11.27 5.06
N PHE A 100 -2.33 -12.23 5.98
CA PHE A 100 -1.11 -12.56 6.71
C PHE A 100 -0.72 -14.02 6.53
N VAL A 101 0.56 -14.29 6.75
CA VAL A 101 1.14 -15.62 6.77
C VAL A 101 1.95 -15.81 8.05
N MET A 102 2.01 -17.06 8.49
CA MET A 102 2.76 -17.51 9.66
C MET A 102 3.29 -18.92 9.41
N ASP A 103 4.47 -19.22 9.97
CA ASP A 103 5.03 -20.56 9.88
C ASP A 103 4.17 -21.58 10.63
N ASN A 104 3.85 -22.70 9.96
CA ASN A 104 2.99 -23.78 10.47
C ASN A 104 1.57 -23.31 10.83
N LEU A 105 1.06 -22.27 10.16
CA LEU A 105 -0.30 -21.80 10.33
C LEU A 105 -1.29 -22.96 10.15
N GLU A 106 -2.16 -23.14 11.14
CA GLU A 106 -3.26 -24.08 11.08
C GLU A 106 -4.56 -23.34 11.38
N ILE A 107 -5.59 -23.59 10.56
CA ILE A 107 -6.93 -23.05 10.72
C ILE A 107 -7.90 -24.22 10.87
N ASN A 108 -8.65 -24.23 11.97
CA ASN A 108 -9.54 -25.33 12.35
C ASN A 108 -8.84 -26.70 12.36
N GLY A 109 -7.54 -26.73 12.69
CA GLY A 109 -6.70 -27.94 12.74
C GLY A 109 -6.08 -28.38 11.41
N GLU A 110 -6.38 -27.70 10.30
CA GLU A 110 -5.80 -28.01 8.99
C GLU A 110 -4.69 -27.01 8.63
N PRO A 111 -3.58 -27.44 8.02
CA PRO A 111 -2.54 -26.54 7.54
C PRO A 111 -3.11 -25.52 6.55
N ALA A 112 -2.84 -24.24 6.79
CA ALA A 112 -3.24 -23.15 5.92
C ALA A 112 -2.02 -22.31 5.54
N ASN A 113 -2.00 -21.80 4.31
CA ASN A 113 -0.89 -20.99 3.83
C ASN A 113 -1.01 -19.52 4.27
N TYR A 114 -2.24 -19.01 4.37
CA TYR A 114 -2.52 -17.60 4.68
C TYR A 114 -3.92 -17.43 5.31
N VAL A 115 -4.15 -16.27 5.91
CA VAL A 115 -5.50 -15.79 6.28
C VAL A 115 -5.73 -14.43 5.66
N GLY A 116 -6.82 -14.29 4.90
CA GLY A 116 -7.21 -13.03 4.25
C GLY A 116 -7.51 -13.23 2.76
N ILE A 117 -7.38 -12.15 2.00
CA ILE A 117 -7.62 -12.10 0.55
C ILE A 117 -6.27 -12.32 -0.15
N ILE A 118 -6.17 -13.15 -1.20
CA ILE A 118 -4.91 -13.30 -1.96
C ILE A 118 -5.06 -12.93 -3.44
N ASN A 119 -6.30 -12.72 -3.91
CA ASN A 119 -6.56 -12.48 -5.31
C ASN A 119 -6.39 -10.99 -5.63
N SER A 120 -5.18 -10.63 -6.02
CA SER A 120 -4.93 -9.39 -6.74
C SER A 120 -3.96 -9.69 -7.87
N SER A 121 -4.50 -9.76 -9.08
CA SER A 121 -3.70 -9.91 -10.30
C SER A 121 -2.85 -8.67 -10.61
N GLU A 122 -3.16 -7.53 -9.97
CA GLU A 122 -2.45 -6.24 -10.12
C GLU A 122 -2.60 -5.46 -8.79
N THR A 123 -1.61 -5.51 -7.90
CA THR A 123 -1.58 -4.68 -6.69
C THR A 123 -0.83 -3.38 -6.99
N GLU A 124 -1.51 -2.23 -6.88
CA GLU A 124 -0.82 -0.95 -6.78
C GLU A 124 -0.47 -0.71 -5.30
N ASN A 125 0.81 -0.48 -5.00
CA ASN A 125 1.31 -0.22 -3.65
C ASN A 125 1.13 -1.39 -2.67
N LEU A 126 2.07 -2.33 -2.68
CA LEU A 126 2.15 -3.42 -1.69
C LEU A 126 3.07 -3.02 -0.54
N ILE A 127 2.59 -3.19 0.69
CA ILE A 127 3.44 -3.16 1.89
C ILE A 127 3.57 -4.55 2.50
N GLN A 128 4.64 -4.72 3.28
CA GLN A 128 4.85 -5.90 4.11
C GLN A 128 5.32 -5.46 5.49
N THR A 129 4.57 -5.85 6.51
CA THR A 129 4.97 -5.67 7.91
C THR A 129 5.37 -7.02 8.48
N THR A 130 6.57 -7.11 9.06
CA THR A 130 7.07 -8.31 9.73
C THR A 130 7.09 -8.09 11.24
N ARG A 131 6.57 -9.07 11.99
CA ARG A 131 6.63 -9.14 13.45
C ARG A 131 7.10 -10.53 13.88
N LEU A 132 7.55 -10.64 15.13
CA LEU A 132 7.86 -11.91 15.77
C LEU A 132 6.80 -12.21 16.82
N THR A 133 6.32 -13.46 16.85
CA THR A 133 5.37 -13.91 17.86
C THR A 133 5.68 -15.36 18.27
N ILE A 134 4.99 -15.87 19.28
CA ILE A 134 5.12 -17.25 19.74
C ILE A 134 3.88 -18.02 19.32
N TYR A 135 4.09 -19.15 18.64
CA TYR A 135 3.03 -20.08 18.28
C TYR A 135 3.48 -21.51 18.53
N LYS A 136 2.66 -22.30 19.22
CA LYS A 136 2.98 -23.67 19.64
C LYS A 136 4.36 -23.79 20.33
N ASN A 137 4.66 -22.85 21.22
CA ASN A 137 5.93 -22.74 21.95
C ASN A 137 7.18 -22.56 21.08
N LYS A 138 7.02 -22.07 19.84
CA LYS A 138 8.12 -21.72 18.95
C LYS A 138 8.02 -20.25 18.55
N PRO A 139 9.14 -19.51 18.50
CA PRO A 139 9.15 -18.20 17.87
C PRO A 139 8.89 -18.38 16.37
N ILE A 140 7.93 -17.66 15.84
CA ILE A 140 7.57 -17.67 14.43
C ILE A 140 7.55 -16.25 13.87
N LYS A 141 7.73 -16.15 12.55
CA LYS A 141 7.55 -14.91 11.81
C LYS A 141 6.07 -14.72 11.49
N PHE A 142 5.54 -13.54 11.80
CA PHE A 142 4.24 -13.09 11.34
C PHE A 142 4.47 -12.03 10.27
N GLU A 143 3.92 -12.25 9.09
CA GLU A 143 4.04 -11.33 7.97
C GLU A 143 2.65 -10.89 7.51
N LEU A 144 2.37 -9.60 7.60
CA LEU A 144 1.15 -8.98 7.09
C LEU A 144 1.48 -8.30 5.76
N PHE A 145 0.68 -8.60 4.75
CA PHE A 145 0.71 -7.96 3.44
C PHE A 145 -0.57 -7.16 3.27
N ALA A 146 -0.45 -5.90 2.87
CA ALA A 146 -1.60 -5.06 2.56
C ALA A 146 -1.38 -4.27 1.27
N TRP A 147 -2.45 -4.04 0.53
CA TRP A 147 -2.46 -3.31 -0.74
C TRP A 147 -3.81 -2.67 -1.01
N SER A 148 -3.77 -1.57 -1.75
CA SER A 148 -4.95 -0.88 -2.28
C SER A 148 -5.41 -1.50 -3.59
#